data_AF-A0A8C6ICY1-F1
#
_entry.id   AF-A0A8C6ICY1-F1
#
_cell.length_a   1.000
_cell.length_b   1.000
_cell.length_c   1.000
_cell.angle_alpha   90.00
_cell.angle_beta   90.00
_cell.angle_gamma   90.00
#
_symmetry.space_group_name_H-M   'P 1'
#
loop_
_entity.id
_entity.type
_entity.pdbx_description
1 polymer ?
#
loop_
_entity_poly.entity_id
_entity_poly.type
_entity_poly.pdbx_seq_one_letter_code
_entity_poly.pdbx_strand_id
1 'polypeptide(L)'
;MRARRSSPSGKADVSLASQLRRSPPCTFLGQGFASMFSNRTSRKSISHPESGDAPTMAEGEGYRNPTEVQMSQLVLPCHTNHRGELSIGQLLKWIDTTACLSAERHAGCPCVTASMDDIYFDHTISVGQVVNIKAKVNRAFNSSMEVGIQVVSEDLCSEKQWSVCKALATFVAHRELSKVKLKQVIPLTEEEKTEHGVAAERRRMRLVYADTIKDLLTHCVIQDDLDKDCSNMVPAEKTRVESVELVLPPHANHQGNTFGGQIMAWMENVATIAASRLCHAHPTLKAIEMFHFRGPSQVGDRLVLKAIVNNAFKHSMEVGVCVEAYRQEAETQRRHINSAFMTFVVLDKDDQPQKLPWIRPQPGEGERRYREASARKKIRLDRKYLVSCKQAEVALSVPWDPSNQVYLSYYNVSSLKTLMAKDNWVLSVEISEVRLYILEEDFLSFHLEMVVNVDAAQVFQLLSDLRRRPEWDKHYRSVELVQQVDEDDAIYHVISPALSGNTKPQDFVILASRRKPCDNGDPYVIALRSVTLPTHHETPEYQRGETLCSGFCLWREGDQMTKVSYYNQATPGFLNYVTTNVSGLSSEFYNTFKACESFLLDNRNDLAPSLQTL
;
A
#
# COMPACT_ATOMS: atom_id res chain seq x y z
N MET A 1 42.95 20.17 47.98
CA MET A 1 43.60 20.01 49.30
C MET A 1 42.57 19.46 50.29
N ARG A 2 42.98 18.45 51.08
CA ARG A 2 42.19 17.69 52.08
C ARG A 2 41.63 18.56 53.21
N ALA A 3 40.47 18.19 53.78
CA ALA A 3 40.30 17.70 55.18
C ALA A 3 38.81 17.72 55.63
N ARG A 4 38.22 16.55 55.95
CA ARG A 4 37.84 16.02 57.30
C ARG A 4 36.49 16.56 57.83
N ARG A 5 35.40 15.79 57.80
CA ARG A 5 34.91 14.76 58.78
C ARG A 5 34.72 15.28 60.22
N SER A 6 33.46 15.26 60.70
CA SER A 6 33.08 14.72 62.02
C SER A 6 31.55 14.63 62.20
N SER A 7 31.05 13.42 62.39
CA SER A 7 29.80 13.09 63.12
C SER A 7 30.13 12.82 64.60
N PRO A 8 29.15 12.98 65.52
CA PRO A 8 28.65 11.86 66.35
C PRO A 8 27.11 11.96 66.56
N SER A 9 26.26 10.92 66.47
CA SER A 9 26.00 9.75 67.32
C SER A 9 25.44 10.03 68.75
N GLY A 10 24.24 9.50 69.05
CA GLY A 10 23.72 9.20 70.41
C GLY A 10 22.32 9.76 70.68
N LYS A 11 21.22 9.01 70.49
CA LYS A 11 20.52 8.10 71.45
C LYS A 11 19.96 8.78 72.72
N ALA A 12 18.63 8.78 72.87
CA ALA A 12 17.92 8.22 74.03
C ALA A 12 16.38 8.31 73.87
N ASP A 13 15.73 7.16 74.06
CA ASP A 13 14.29 6.95 74.26
C ASP A 13 13.75 7.62 75.55
N VAL A 14 12.42 7.77 75.64
CA VAL A 14 11.53 7.12 76.66
C VAL A 14 10.09 7.67 76.55
N SER A 15 9.15 6.75 76.29
CA SER A 15 7.72 6.58 76.72
C SER A 15 6.87 7.76 77.23
N LEU A 16 5.52 7.81 77.12
CA LEU A 16 4.53 6.80 77.56
C LEU A 16 3.08 7.26 77.21
N ALA A 17 2.11 6.34 77.38
CA ALA A 17 0.62 6.47 77.45
C ALA A 17 -0.15 6.32 76.11
N SER A 18 -0.76 5.18 75.76
CA SER A 18 -1.89 4.42 76.37
C SER A 18 -3.26 5.12 76.27
N GLN A 19 -4.15 4.63 75.39
CA GLN A 19 -5.37 3.92 75.78
C GLN A 19 -6.23 3.51 74.57
N LEU A 20 -6.48 2.20 74.50
CA LEU A 20 -7.53 1.52 73.75
C LEU A 20 -8.93 1.89 74.29
N ARG A 21 -9.96 1.87 73.42
CA ARG A 21 -11.19 1.08 73.65
C ARG A 21 -12.06 0.97 72.40
N ARG A 22 -12.35 -0.29 72.08
CA ARG A 22 -13.34 -0.81 71.11
C ARG A 22 -14.72 -0.92 71.78
N SER A 23 -15.79 -0.83 71.00
CA SER A 23 -17.02 -1.68 71.03
C SER A 23 -18.17 -1.03 70.22
N PRO A 24 -19.26 -1.74 69.87
CA PRO A 24 -19.42 -3.15 69.51
C PRO A 24 -20.33 -3.38 68.26
N PRO A 25 -20.50 -4.64 67.80
CA PRO A 25 -21.62 -5.08 66.97
C PRO A 25 -22.76 -5.63 67.84
N CYS A 26 -24.03 -5.57 67.38
CA CYS A 26 -25.08 -6.52 67.77
C CYS A 26 -26.37 -6.38 66.92
N THR A 27 -26.84 -7.54 66.47
CA THR A 27 -28.16 -7.92 65.93
C THR A 27 -29.33 -7.65 66.90
N PHE A 28 -30.56 -7.44 66.37
CA PHE A 28 -31.78 -8.27 66.63
C PHE A 28 -33.06 -7.68 65.97
N LEU A 29 -33.78 -8.55 65.24
CA LEU A 29 -35.25 -8.69 65.05
C LEU A 29 -36.22 -7.50 64.83
N GLY A 30 -37.03 -7.61 63.75
CA GLY A 30 -38.49 -7.78 63.91
C GLY A 30 -39.47 -6.70 63.40
N GLN A 31 -40.10 -7.00 62.26
CA GLN A 31 -41.53 -6.80 61.90
C GLN A 31 -42.12 -5.43 61.42
N GLY A 32 -42.93 -5.55 60.35
CA GLY A 32 -44.04 -4.67 59.92
C GLY A 32 -43.67 -3.70 58.78
N PHE A 33 -44.23 -3.69 57.57
CA PHE A 33 -45.59 -4.03 57.11
C PHE A 33 -45.58 -4.46 55.63
N ALA A 34 -46.58 -5.27 55.27
CA ALA A 34 -46.80 -5.90 53.98
C ALA A 34 -47.70 -5.10 53.01
N SER A 35 -47.78 -5.62 51.78
CA SER A 35 -48.79 -5.44 50.71
C SER A 35 -48.27 -4.62 49.53
N MET A 36 -48.35 -5.02 48.27
CA MET A 36 -49.12 -6.07 47.60
C MET A 36 -48.21 -6.74 46.56
N PHE A 37 -48.42 -8.03 46.28
CA PHE A 37 -48.62 -8.59 44.93
C PHE A 37 -48.59 -10.12 45.04
N SER A 38 -49.80 -10.66 45.20
CA SER A 38 -50.12 -12.07 45.05
C SER A 38 -50.33 -12.36 43.57
N ASN A 39 -49.61 -13.32 43.00
CA ASN A 39 -50.18 -14.57 42.48
C ASN A 39 -49.20 -15.32 41.54
N ARG A 40 -49.01 -16.60 41.86
CA ARG A 40 -48.59 -17.66 40.94
C ARG A 40 -49.50 -17.68 39.70
N THR A 41 -48.95 -17.93 38.52
CA THR A 41 -49.13 -19.22 37.79
C THR A 41 -48.60 -19.16 36.36
N SER A 42 -48.14 -20.32 35.90
CA SER A 42 -48.14 -20.80 34.51
C SER A 42 -46.94 -20.51 33.62
N ARG A 43 -46.16 -21.58 33.41
CA ARG A 43 -45.35 -21.83 32.21
C ARG A 43 -46.20 -21.59 30.96
N LYS A 44 -45.80 -20.64 30.11
CA LYS A 44 -46.13 -20.65 28.68
C LYS A 44 -44.84 -20.65 27.86
N SER A 45 -44.70 -21.73 27.12
CA SER A 45 -43.83 -21.88 25.96
C SER A 45 -43.95 -20.66 25.04
N ILE A 46 -42.83 -19.97 24.79
CA ILE A 46 -42.77 -18.93 23.77
C ILE A 46 -42.59 -19.63 22.42
N SER A 47 -43.68 -19.70 21.67
CA SER A 47 -43.70 -19.95 20.24
C SER A 47 -43.04 -18.78 19.50
N HIS A 48 -42.24 -19.09 18.48
CA HIS A 48 -41.69 -18.15 17.50
C HIS A 48 -42.76 -17.21 16.94
N PRO A 49 -42.44 -15.92 16.74
CA PRO A 49 -42.99 -15.16 15.64
C PRO A 49 -42.01 -15.24 14.46
N GLU A 50 -42.40 -15.95 13.41
CA GLU A 50 -41.99 -15.63 12.04
C GLU A 50 -42.74 -14.36 11.63
N SER A 51 -42.05 -13.22 11.59
CA SER A 51 -42.42 -12.09 10.76
C SER A 51 -41.18 -11.24 10.50
N GLY A 52 -40.87 -11.05 9.22
CA GLY A 52 -39.86 -10.11 8.78
C GLY A 52 -40.40 -8.70 8.94
N ASP A 53 -40.06 -8.07 10.06
CA ASP A 53 -40.26 -6.63 10.23
C ASP A 53 -38.92 -5.93 9.99
N ALA A 54 -38.83 -5.26 8.84
CA ALA A 54 -37.82 -4.23 8.62
C ALA A 54 -38.05 -3.11 9.64
N PRO A 55 -37.01 -2.57 10.29
CA PRO A 55 -37.20 -1.51 11.27
C PRO A 55 -37.79 -0.28 10.60
N THR A 56 -38.99 0.11 11.04
CA THR A 56 -39.69 1.32 10.63
C THR A 56 -38.88 2.54 11.06
N MET A 57 -38.60 3.43 10.11
CA MET A 57 -37.84 4.65 10.30
C MET A 57 -38.59 5.60 11.24
N ALA A 58 -38.16 5.69 12.49
CA ALA A 58 -38.51 6.79 13.38
C ALA A 58 -37.67 8.01 12.98
N GLU A 59 -38.33 9.07 12.53
CA GLU A 59 -37.72 10.34 12.17
C GLU A 59 -36.99 10.96 13.37
N GLY A 60 -35.66 11.07 13.30
CA GLY A 60 -34.86 11.88 14.24
C GLY A 60 -33.50 11.31 14.65
N GLU A 61 -33.28 10.00 14.55
CA GLU A 61 -31.96 9.39 14.83
C GLU A 61 -31.37 8.84 13.53
N GLY A 62 -30.21 9.34 13.12
CA GLY A 62 -29.52 8.87 11.92
C GLY A 62 -29.30 7.35 11.96
N TYR A 63 -29.55 6.67 10.83
CA TYR A 63 -29.33 5.23 10.70
C TYR A 63 -27.90 4.88 11.12
N ARG A 64 -27.78 4.11 12.21
CA ARG A 64 -26.50 3.59 12.68
C ARG A 64 -26.47 2.08 12.47
N ASN A 65 -25.44 1.59 11.79
CA ASN A 65 -25.30 0.16 11.56
C ASN A 65 -25.18 -0.55 12.93
N PRO A 66 -26.00 -1.59 13.22
CA PRO A 66 -26.03 -2.24 14.53
C PRO A 66 -24.69 -2.89 14.92
N THR A 67 -23.82 -3.18 13.95
CA THR A 67 -22.49 -3.73 14.16
C THR A 67 -21.41 -2.66 14.37
N GLU A 68 -21.74 -1.38 14.21
CA GLU A 68 -20.77 -0.29 14.26
C GLU A 68 -20.27 -0.03 15.68
N VAL A 69 -18.96 -0.10 15.85
CA VAL A 69 -18.25 0.26 17.08
C VAL A 69 -17.40 1.48 16.80
N GLN A 70 -17.46 2.45 17.71
CA GLN A 70 -16.60 3.63 17.67
C GLN A 70 -15.75 3.68 18.94
N MET A 71 -14.45 3.94 18.77
CA MET A 71 -13.50 4.18 19.84
C MET A 71 -12.81 5.51 19.59
N SER A 72 -12.79 6.37 20.61
CA SER A 72 -12.06 7.64 20.59
C SER A 72 -11.00 7.62 21.69
N GLN A 73 -9.76 7.93 21.34
CA GLN A 73 -8.63 7.94 22.28
C GLN A 73 -7.80 9.21 22.10
N LEU A 74 -7.49 9.87 23.21
CA LEU A 74 -6.53 10.97 23.23
C LEU A 74 -5.10 10.41 23.17
N VAL A 75 -4.26 10.95 22.29
CA VAL A 75 -2.85 10.55 22.21
C VAL A 75 -2.08 11.19 23.35
N LEU A 76 -1.68 10.34 24.31
CA LEU A 76 -0.88 10.71 25.46
C LEU A 76 0.61 10.44 25.20
N PRO A 77 1.53 11.09 25.93
CA PRO A 77 2.97 10.85 25.80
C PRO A 77 3.40 9.38 25.98
N CYS A 78 2.65 8.58 26.75
CA CYS A 78 2.94 7.15 26.91
C CYS A 78 2.59 6.31 25.67
N HIS A 79 1.82 6.87 24.72
CA HIS A 79 1.44 6.21 23.47
C HIS A 79 2.41 6.56 22.32
N THR A 80 3.33 7.50 22.53
CA THR A 80 4.16 8.06 21.47
C THR A 80 5.59 7.54 21.47
N ASN A 81 6.21 7.62 20.29
CA ASN A 81 7.63 7.46 20.12
C ASN A 81 8.39 8.68 20.68
N HIS A 82 9.72 8.63 20.63
CA HIS A 82 10.61 9.71 21.10
C HIS A 82 10.48 11.03 20.33
N ARG A 83 9.79 11.06 19.17
CA ARG A 83 9.45 12.29 18.43
C ARG A 83 8.12 12.91 18.87
N GLY A 84 7.37 12.25 19.75
CA GLY A 84 6.02 12.68 20.10
C GLY A 84 4.97 12.31 19.05
N GLU A 85 5.25 11.33 18.19
CA GLU A 85 4.27 10.77 17.25
C GLU A 85 3.72 9.45 17.81
N LEU A 86 2.45 9.15 17.57
CA LEU A 86 1.81 7.91 17.99
C LEU A 86 2.58 6.68 17.47
N SER A 87 2.93 5.76 18.37
CA SER A 87 3.48 4.47 17.97
C SER A 87 2.45 3.72 17.14
N ILE A 88 2.85 3.29 15.94
CA ILE A 88 1.94 2.58 15.03
C ILE A 88 1.55 1.23 15.62
N GLY A 89 2.43 0.56 16.36
CA GLY A 89 2.06 -0.63 17.13
C GLY A 89 0.90 -0.39 18.09
N GLN A 90 0.87 0.75 18.78
CA GLN A 90 -0.25 1.12 19.65
C GLN A 90 -1.54 1.38 18.84
N LEU A 91 -1.42 2.04 17.69
CA LEU A 91 -2.55 2.25 16.79
C LEU A 91 -3.14 0.92 16.28
N LEU A 92 -2.30 -0.03 15.85
CA LEU A 92 -2.70 -1.36 15.40
C LEU A 92 -3.43 -2.14 16.50
N LYS A 93 -3.00 -1.99 17.75
CA LYS A 93 -3.68 -2.57 18.91
C LYS A 93 -5.09 -2.00 19.08
N TRP A 94 -5.27 -0.69 18.95
CA TRP A 94 -6.61 -0.06 19.02
C TRP A 94 -7.49 -0.42 17.83
N ILE A 95 -6.92 -0.51 16.63
CA ILE A 95 -7.63 -0.97 15.42
C ILE A 95 -8.19 -2.37 15.63
N ASP A 96 -7.35 -3.33 16.04
CA ASP A 96 -7.75 -4.72 16.25
C ASP A 96 -8.78 -4.85 17.39
N THR A 97 -8.59 -4.12 18.49
CA THR A 97 -9.54 -4.14 19.62
C THR A 97 -10.92 -3.65 19.18
N THR A 98 -10.97 -2.53 18.44
CA THR A 98 -12.23 -1.95 17.96
C THR A 98 -12.93 -2.88 16.95
N ALA A 99 -12.15 -3.46 16.04
CA ALA A 99 -12.65 -4.41 15.05
C ALA A 99 -13.14 -5.73 15.67
N CYS A 100 -12.41 -6.24 16.67
CA CYS A 100 -12.79 -7.42 17.43
C CYS A 100 -14.12 -7.21 18.16
N LEU A 101 -14.31 -6.05 18.81
CA LEU A 101 -15.57 -5.71 19.46
C LEU A 101 -16.75 -5.64 18.47
N SER A 102 -16.54 -5.11 17.27
CA SER A 102 -17.55 -5.09 16.21
C SER A 102 -17.91 -6.51 15.76
N ALA A 103 -16.89 -7.36 15.57
CA ALA A 103 -17.08 -8.76 15.21
C ALA A 103 -17.82 -9.56 16.29
N GLU A 104 -17.43 -9.40 17.56
CA GLU A 104 -18.06 -10.06 18.70
C GLU A 104 -19.51 -9.61 18.90
N ARG A 105 -19.81 -8.32 18.67
CA ARG A 105 -21.17 -7.79 18.71
C ARG A 105 -22.07 -8.46 17.67
N HIS A 106 -21.56 -8.72 16.47
CA HIS A 106 -22.30 -9.41 15.41
C HIS A 106 -22.40 -10.92 15.67
N ALA A 107 -21.31 -11.56 16.12
CA ALA A 107 -21.25 -13.00 16.33
C ALA A 107 -21.99 -13.46 17.61
N GLY A 108 -22.09 -12.60 18.62
CA GLY A 108 -22.54 -12.97 19.97
C GLY A 108 -21.63 -13.97 20.68
N CYS A 109 -20.38 -14.12 20.22
CA CYS A 109 -19.39 -15.01 20.78
C CYS A 109 -17.96 -14.49 20.50
N PRO A 110 -16.96 -14.98 21.25
CA PRO A 110 -15.58 -14.52 21.10
C PRO A 110 -15.03 -14.74 19.70
N CYS A 111 -14.34 -13.72 19.20
CA CYS A 111 -13.77 -13.71 17.86
C CYS A 111 -12.25 -13.60 17.94
N VAL A 112 -11.56 -14.20 16.96
CA VAL A 112 -10.11 -14.12 16.81
C VAL A 112 -9.75 -13.55 15.45
N THR A 113 -8.68 -12.74 15.41
CA THR A 113 -8.16 -12.14 14.18
C THR A 113 -7.52 -13.23 13.33
N ALA A 114 -8.04 -13.43 12.12
CA ALA A 114 -7.54 -14.45 11.19
C ALA A 114 -6.60 -13.86 10.13
N SER A 115 -6.90 -12.67 9.64
CA SER A 115 -6.05 -11.96 8.69
C SER A 115 -6.32 -10.47 8.71
N MET A 116 -5.32 -9.73 8.24
CA MET A 116 -5.40 -8.30 8.02
C MET A 116 -5.03 -8.02 6.56
N ASP A 117 -5.78 -7.15 5.90
CA ASP A 117 -5.48 -6.69 4.54
C ASP A 117 -4.36 -5.64 4.54
N ASP A 118 -3.98 -5.18 3.35
CA ASP A 118 -3.00 -4.10 3.19
C ASP A 118 -3.48 -2.84 3.95
N ILE A 119 -2.62 -2.29 4.80
CA ILE A 119 -2.86 -1.04 5.53
C ILE A 119 -1.86 -0.01 5.03
N TYR A 120 -2.36 1.17 4.64
CA TYR A 120 -1.55 2.33 4.27
C TYR A 120 -1.75 3.43 5.30
N PHE A 121 -0.64 4.05 5.73
CA PHE A 121 -0.64 5.16 6.69
C PHE A 121 -0.30 6.44 5.95
N ASP A 122 -1.33 7.26 5.72
CA ASP A 122 -1.20 8.51 4.96
C ASP A 122 -0.66 9.63 5.84
N HIS A 123 -1.14 9.70 7.09
CA HIS A 123 -0.82 10.78 8.03
C HIS A 123 -0.24 10.26 9.35
N THR A 124 0.76 10.94 9.90
CA THR A 124 1.26 10.71 11.26
C THR A 124 0.38 11.44 12.27
N ILE A 125 0.25 10.88 13.48
CA ILE A 125 -0.56 11.45 14.56
C ILE A 125 0.38 11.90 15.68
N SER A 126 0.20 13.12 16.18
CA SER A 126 1.03 13.71 17.23
C SER A 126 0.37 13.65 18.62
N VAL A 127 1.18 13.78 19.69
CA VAL A 127 0.67 13.96 21.06
C VAL A 127 -0.36 15.09 21.11
N GLY A 128 -1.47 14.86 21.81
CA GLY A 128 -2.55 15.84 22.01
C GLY A 128 -3.66 15.77 20.97
N GLN A 129 -3.45 15.09 19.83
CA GLN A 129 -4.51 14.80 18.87
C GLN A 129 -5.41 13.66 19.37
N VAL A 130 -6.65 13.63 18.88
CA VAL A 130 -7.62 12.57 19.16
C VAL A 130 -7.69 11.61 17.97
N VAL A 131 -7.64 10.32 18.26
CA VAL A 131 -7.83 9.26 17.27
C VAL A 131 -9.25 8.74 17.38
N ASN A 132 -9.98 8.82 16.27
CA ASN A 132 -11.34 8.31 16.12
C ASN A 132 -11.31 7.07 15.20
N ILE A 133 -11.58 5.90 15.78
CA ILE A 133 -11.63 4.62 15.06
C ILE A 133 -13.09 4.20 14.96
N LYS A 134 -13.57 3.99 13.74
CA LYS A 134 -14.88 3.41 13.46
C LYS A 134 -14.69 2.04 12.81
N ALA A 135 -15.37 1.02 13.32
CA ALA A 135 -15.35 -0.32 12.76
C ALA A 135 -16.77 -0.83 12.55
N LYS A 136 -17.05 -1.45 11.40
CA LYS A 136 -18.35 -2.08 11.08
C LYS A 136 -18.15 -3.40 10.33
N VAL A 137 -19.09 -4.34 10.48
CA VAL A 137 -19.04 -5.59 9.72
C VAL A 137 -19.60 -5.35 8.32
N ASN A 138 -18.74 -5.45 7.31
CA ASN A 138 -19.14 -5.29 5.91
C ASN A 138 -19.91 -6.53 5.42
N ARG A 139 -19.41 -7.72 5.78
CA ARG A 139 -20.01 -8.99 5.36
C ARG A 139 -19.69 -10.13 6.31
N ALA A 140 -20.71 -10.89 6.68
CA ALA A 140 -20.55 -12.17 7.36
C ALA A 140 -20.63 -13.32 6.36
N PHE A 141 -19.72 -14.28 6.45
CA PHE A 141 -19.74 -15.50 5.64
C PHE A 141 -20.28 -16.66 6.48
N ASN A 142 -19.64 -17.84 6.41
CA ASN A 142 -20.06 -19.00 7.18
C ASN A 142 -19.58 -18.90 8.64
N SER A 143 -18.26 -18.97 8.86
CA SER A 143 -17.62 -18.85 10.18
C SER A 143 -16.70 -17.63 10.29
N SER A 144 -16.50 -16.91 9.19
CA SER A 144 -15.65 -15.72 9.12
C SER A 144 -16.47 -14.50 8.75
N MET A 145 -15.99 -13.31 9.11
CA MET A 145 -16.58 -12.04 8.73
C MET A 145 -15.49 -11.03 8.36
N GLU A 146 -15.80 -10.14 7.44
CA GLU A 146 -14.98 -8.99 7.08
C GLU A 146 -15.46 -7.76 7.84
N VAL A 147 -14.53 -7.10 8.53
CA VAL A 147 -14.76 -5.87 9.29
C VAL A 147 -14.01 -4.74 8.60
N GLY A 148 -14.72 -3.69 8.21
CA GLY A 148 -14.14 -2.45 7.70
C GLY A 148 -13.80 -1.52 8.85
N ILE A 149 -12.60 -0.95 8.82
CA ILE A 149 -12.10 0.00 9.81
C ILE A 149 -11.70 1.30 9.12
N GLN A 150 -12.12 2.41 9.70
CA GLN A 150 -11.71 3.75 9.32
C GLN A 150 -11.09 4.46 10.53
N VAL A 151 -9.89 5.00 10.34
CA VAL A 151 -9.19 5.78 11.36
C VAL A 151 -9.07 7.22 10.90
N VAL A 152 -9.58 8.13 11.71
CA VAL A 152 -9.49 9.58 11.51
C VAL A 152 -8.75 10.19 12.70
N SER A 153 -7.85 11.12 12.44
CA SER A 153 -7.23 11.95 13.47
C SER A 153 -7.85 13.32 13.46
N GLU A 154 -8.07 13.87 14.65
CA GLU A 154 -8.66 15.18 14.88
C GLU A 154 -7.76 15.99 15.81
N ASP A 155 -7.49 17.23 15.43
CA ASP A 155 -6.89 18.22 16.33
C ASP A 155 -7.99 19.11 16.91
N LEU A 156 -8.20 18.98 18.23
CA LEU A 156 -9.22 19.72 18.96
C LEU A 156 -8.96 21.23 19.01
N CYS A 157 -7.73 21.68 18.82
CA CYS A 157 -7.40 23.11 18.84
C CYS A 157 -7.68 23.79 17.49
N SER A 158 -7.49 23.07 16.39
CA SER A 158 -7.65 23.61 15.04
C SER A 158 -8.92 23.15 14.31
N GLU A 159 -9.70 22.24 14.92
CA GLU A 159 -10.88 21.58 14.32
C GLU A 159 -10.60 20.91 12.96
N LYS A 160 -9.34 20.53 12.73
CA LYS A 160 -8.93 19.87 11.49
C LYS A 160 -8.98 18.37 11.67
N GLN A 161 -9.47 17.68 10.65
CA GLN A 161 -9.55 16.23 10.60
C GLN A 161 -8.76 15.68 9.42
N TRP A 162 -8.03 14.60 9.65
CA TRP A 162 -7.25 13.90 8.65
C TRP A 162 -7.61 12.43 8.63
N SER A 163 -7.82 11.87 7.43
CA SER A 163 -7.91 10.42 7.26
C SER A 163 -6.52 9.82 7.44
N VAL A 164 -6.36 8.92 8.40
CA VAL A 164 -5.05 8.34 8.75
C VAL A 164 -4.82 7.04 7.99
N CYS A 165 -5.78 6.13 8.09
CA CYS A 165 -5.76 4.86 7.37
C CYS A 165 -7.17 4.27 7.26
N LYS A 166 -7.38 3.50 6.18
CA LYS A 166 -8.51 2.57 6.04
C LYS A 166 -7.95 1.17 6.04
N ALA A 167 -8.62 0.26 6.74
CA ALA A 167 -8.15 -1.08 6.95
C ALA A 167 -9.30 -2.09 6.90
N LEU A 168 -9.00 -3.30 6.44
CA LEU A 168 -9.96 -4.40 6.42
C LEU A 168 -9.38 -5.58 7.20
N ALA A 169 -10.16 -6.12 8.12
CA ALA A 169 -9.77 -7.22 8.96
C ALA A 169 -10.72 -8.40 8.77
N THR A 170 -10.21 -9.63 8.79
CA THR A 170 -11.04 -10.83 8.80
C THR A 170 -11.00 -11.46 10.18
N PHE A 171 -12.16 -11.60 10.80
CA PHE A 171 -12.35 -12.27 12.09
C PHE A 171 -13.04 -13.62 11.89
N VAL A 172 -12.68 -14.58 12.74
CA VAL A 172 -13.33 -15.90 12.81
C VAL A 172 -13.95 -16.06 14.18
N ALA A 173 -15.24 -16.41 14.19
CA ALA A 173 -15.95 -16.72 15.41
C ALA A 173 -15.56 -18.13 15.90
N HIS A 174 -15.16 -18.23 17.16
CA HIS A 174 -14.79 -19.50 17.77
C HIS A 174 -15.64 -19.77 19.01
N ARG A 175 -16.29 -20.93 19.03
CA ARG A 175 -16.99 -21.46 20.21
C ARG A 175 -16.37 -22.81 20.53
N GLU A 176 -16.07 -23.03 21.81
CA GLU A 176 -15.19 -24.07 22.36
C GLU A 176 -15.38 -25.51 21.81
N LEU A 177 -16.47 -25.84 21.12
CA LEU A 177 -16.75 -27.18 20.60
C LEU A 177 -17.34 -27.26 19.17
N SER A 178 -17.64 -26.14 18.49
CA SER A 178 -18.21 -26.20 17.12
C SER A 178 -18.01 -24.94 16.28
N LYS A 179 -17.94 -25.11 14.95
CA LYS A 179 -17.93 -23.98 14.00
C LYS A 179 -19.26 -23.23 14.11
N VAL A 180 -19.21 -21.97 14.53
CA VAL A 180 -20.38 -21.10 14.60
C VAL A 180 -20.78 -20.68 13.18
N LYS A 181 -22.07 -20.85 12.85
CA LYS A 181 -22.66 -20.27 11.64
C LYS A 181 -23.14 -18.86 11.96
N LEU A 182 -22.55 -17.88 11.29
CA LEU A 182 -22.86 -16.47 11.47
C LEU A 182 -24.14 -16.09 10.73
N LYS A 183 -24.90 -15.14 11.29
CA LYS A 183 -26.02 -14.52 10.60
C LYS A 183 -25.48 -13.63 9.47
N GLN A 184 -26.09 -13.69 8.30
CA GLN A 184 -25.73 -12.83 7.17
C GLN A 184 -26.08 -11.37 7.52
N VAL A 185 -25.19 -10.44 7.15
CA VAL A 185 -25.43 -9.00 7.30
C VAL A 185 -26.30 -8.56 6.13
N ILE A 186 -27.40 -7.85 6.40
CA ILE A 186 -28.28 -7.29 5.37
C ILE A 186 -27.86 -5.83 5.19
N PRO A 187 -27.22 -5.45 4.06
CA PRO A 187 -26.88 -4.06 3.80
C PRO A 187 -28.14 -3.25 3.50
N LEU A 188 -28.29 -2.08 4.13
CA LEU A 188 -29.46 -1.21 3.96
C LEU A 188 -29.15 -0.04 3.02
N THR A 189 -27.99 0.59 3.20
CA THR A 189 -27.56 1.73 2.38
C THR A 189 -26.91 1.28 1.06
N GLU A 190 -26.89 2.15 0.04
CA GLU A 190 -26.18 1.87 -1.21
C GLU A 190 -24.68 1.63 -0.98
N GLU A 191 -24.06 2.42 -0.10
CA GLU A 191 -22.66 2.22 0.31
C GLU A 191 -22.44 0.81 0.89
N GLU A 192 -23.28 0.37 1.82
CA GLU A 192 -23.18 -0.98 2.40
C GLU A 192 -23.41 -2.08 1.34
N LYS A 193 -24.31 -1.87 0.38
CA LYS A 193 -24.54 -2.83 -0.71
C LYS A 193 -23.30 -2.97 -1.58
N THR A 194 -22.64 -1.86 -1.92
CA THR A 194 -21.38 -1.88 -2.66
C THR A 194 -20.27 -2.57 -1.86
N GLU A 195 -20.09 -2.21 -0.58
CA GLU A 195 -19.08 -2.81 0.29
C GLU A 195 -19.29 -4.33 0.45
N HIS A 196 -20.54 -4.76 0.62
CA HIS A 196 -20.93 -6.17 0.71
C HIS A 196 -20.63 -6.94 -0.58
N GLY A 197 -20.88 -6.33 -1.74
CA GLY A 197 -20.53 -6.88 -3.05
C GLY A 197 -19.02 -7.06 -3.20
N VAL A 198 -18.26 -5.98 -2.96
CA VAL A 198 -16.79 -5.97 -3.10
C VAL A 198 -16.11 -6.91 -2.08
N ALA A 199 -16.71 -7.15 -0.91
CA ALA A 199 -16.18 -8.07 0.11
C ALA A 199 -16.00 -9.51 -0.40
N ALA A 200 -16.86 -9.99 -1.32
CA ALA A 200 -16.68 -11.31 -1.92
C ALA A 200 -15.44 -11.36 -2.83
N GLU A 201 -15.23 -10.34 -3.64
CA GLU A 201 -14.08 -10.27 -4.54
C GLU A 201 -12.78 -10.11 -3.76
N ARG A 202 -12.77 -9.28 -2.71
CA ARG A 202 -11.62 -9.17 -1.77
C ARG A 202 -11.30 -10.51 -1.13
N ARG A 203 -12.30 -11.27 -0.69
CA ARG A 203 -12.07 -12.61 -0.14
C ARG A 203 -11.44 -13.54 -1.17
N ARG A 204 -11.91 -13.52 -2.42
CA ARG A 204 -11.30 -14.31 -3.51
C ARG A 204 -9.83 -13.93 -3.69
N MET A 205 -9.51 -12.64 -3.70
CA MET A 205 -8.12 -12.15 -3.77
C MET A 205 -7.24 -12.64 -2.60
N ARG A 206 -7.76 -12.65 -1.36
CA ARG A 206 -7.02 -13.16 -0.18
C ARG A 206 -6.60 -14.62 -0.35
N LEU A 207 -7.50 -15.46 -0.89
CA LEU A 207 -7.25 -16.88 -1.08
C LEU A 207 -6.22 -17.15 -2.18
N VAL A 208 -6.26 -16.36 -3.26
CA VAL A 208 -5.38 -16.54 -4.44
C VAL A 208 -4.01 -15.88 -4.23
N TYR A 209 -3.85 -15.01 -3.23
CA TYR A 209 -2.60 -14.26 -3.01
C TYR A 209 -1.35 -15.13 -2.90
N ALA A 210 -1.43 -16.23 -2.15
CA ALA A 210 -0.32 -17.14 -1.98
C ALA A 210 0.11 -17.78 -3.31
N ASP A 211 -0.87 -18.14 -4.15
CA ASP A 211 -0.63 -18.69 -5.48
C ASP A 211 -0.09 -17.60 -6.42
N THR A 212 -0.61 -16.37 -6.34
CA THR A 212 -0.14 -15.23 -7.16
C THR A 212 1.34 -14.93 -6.92
N ILE A 213 1.77 -14.91 -5.65
CA ILE A 213 3.19 -14.71 -5.32
C ILE A 213 4.03 -15.84 -5.92
N LYS A 214 3.57 -17.09 -5.77
CA LYS A 214 4.27 -18.26 -6.28
C LYS A 214 4.40 -18.21 -7.80
N ASP A 215 3.33 -17.85 -8.51
CA ASP A 215 3.31 -17.73 -9.96
C ASP A 215 4.25 -16.61 -10.44
N LEU A 216 4.22 -15.44 -9.79
CA LEU A 216 5.14 -14.33 -10.11
C LEU A 216 6.59 -14.75 -9.95
N LEU A 217 6.94 -15.47 -8.89
CA LEU A 217 8.30 -15.97 -8.67
C LEU A 217 8.72 -17.03 -9.69
N THR A 218 7.76 -17.80 -10.23
CA THR A 218 8.03 -18.88 -11.18
C THR A 218 8.23 -18.36 -12.61
N HIS A 219 7.52 -17.28 -12.98
CA HIS A 219 7.55 -16.72 -14.34
C HIS A 219 8.58 -15.58 -14.54
N CYS A 220 9.20 -15.07 -13.48
CA CYS A 220 10.28 -14.10 -13.64
C CYS A 220 11.55 -14.80 -14.15
N VAL A 221 11.94 -14.52 -15.40
CA VAL A 221 13.29 -14.79 -15.91
C VAL A 221 14.21 -13.77 -15.27
N ILE A 222 14.98 -14.19 -14.26
CA ILE A 222 15.86 -13.29 -13.54
C ILE A 222 17.25 -13.41 -14.17
N GLN A 223 17.69 -12.34 -14.82
CA GLN A 223 19.12 -12.13 -15.03
C GLN A 223 19.72 -11.62 -13.72
N ASP A 224 20.70 -12.37 -13.23
CA ASP A 224 21.57 -12.03 -12.11
C ASP A 224 22.48 -10.84 -12.48
N ASP A 225 21.93 -9.66 -12.74
CA ASP A 225 22.74 -8.46 -12.87
C ASP A 225 23.02 -7.88 -11.48
N LEU A 226 23.79 -8.65 -10.70
CA LEU A 226 24.45 -8.22 -9.46
C LEU A 226 25.77 -7.48 -9.75
N ASP A 227 25.95 -6.91 -10.94
CA ASP A 227 27.02 -5.94 -11.24
C ASP A 227 26.60 -4.51 -10.81
N LYS A 228 26.10 -4.38 -9.58
CA LYS A 228 25.96 -3.08 -8.90
C LYS A 228 27.20 -2.86 -8.05
N ASP A 229 27.77 -1.66 -8.13
CA ASP A 229 28.95 -1.22 -7.37
C ASP A 229 28.90 -1.70 -5.92
N CYS A 230 29.64 -2.79 -5.66
CA CYS A 230 29.57 -3.58 -4.44
C CYS A 230 30.26 -2.92 -3.23
N SER A 231 30.77 -1.69 -3.38
CA SER A 231 31.53 -1.00 -2.34
C SER A 231 30.65 -0.41 -1.23
N ASN A 232 29.41 -0.01 -1.52
CA ASN A 232 28.53 0.73 -0.58
C ASN A 232 27.29 -0.06 -0.10
N MET A 233 27.21 -1.37 -0.35
CA MET A 233 26.05 -2.17 0.07
C MET A 233 26.18 -2.67 1.52
N VAL A 234 25.10 -2.56 2.30
CA VAL A 234 25.04 -3.05 3.68
C VAL A 234 24.56 -4.50 3.70
N PRO A 235 25.28 -5.45 4.34
CA PRO A 235 24.81 -6.83 4.48
C PRO A 235 23.51 -6.91 5.29
N ALA A 236 22.52 -7.63 4.78
CA ALA A 236 21.21 -7.79 5.45
C ALA A 236 21.34 -8.33 6.89
N GLU A 237 22.36 -9.14 7.19
CA GLU A 237 22.63 -9.69 8.53
C GLU A 237 22.75 -8.62 9.62
N LYS A 238 23.34 -7.47 9.29
CA LYS A 238 23.53 -6.37 10.26
C LYS A 238 22.20 -5.80 10.75
N THR A 239 21.14 -5.97 9.96
CA THR A 239 19.79 -5.49 10.29
C THR A 239 18.98 -6.48 11.11
N ARG A 240 19.46 -7.72 11.31
CA ARG A 240 18.69 -8.79 11.97
C ARG A 240 18.41 -8.47 13.44
N VAL A 241 17.14 -8.43 13.82
CA VAL A 241 16.68 -8.27 15.20
C VAL A 241 15.94 -9.52 15.65
N GLU A 242 16.17 -9.94 16.88
CA GLU A 242 15.41 -11.00 17.53
C GLU A 242 14.97 -10.49 18.90
N SER A 243 13.66 -10.58 19.19
CA SER A 243 13.08 -10.27 20.50
C SER A 243 12.22 -11.43 20.96
N VAL A 244 12.08 -11.59 22.27
CA VAL A 244 11.22 -12.61 22.88
C VAL A 244 10.27 -11.95 23.86
N GLU A 245 8.97 -12.11 23.61
CA GLU A 245 7.91 -11.54 24.44
C GLU A 245 7.12 -12.65 25.12
N LEU A 246 6.89 -12.53 26.42
CA LEU A 246 6.03 -13.45 27.17
C LEU A 246 4.58 -12.98 27.08
N VAL A 247 3.68 -13.89 26.69
CA VAL A 247 2.25 -13.59 26.67
C VAL A 247 1.70 -13.62 28.09
N LEU A 248 1.29 -12.45 28.58
CA LEU A 248 0.71 -12.25 29.90
C LEU A 248 -0.82 -12.12 29.80
N PRO A 249 -1.57 -12.25 30.92
CA PRO A 249 -3.02 -12.07 30.93
C PRO A 249 -3.55 -10.78 30.24
N PRO A 250 -2.95 -9.58 30.38
CA PRO A 250 -3.44 -8.39 29.66
C PRO A 250 -3.25 -8.44 28.14
N HIS A 251 -2.46 -9.39 27.63
CA HIS A 251 -2.19 -9.56 26.20
C HIS A 251 -3.22 -10.47 25.51
N ALA A 252 -4.13 -11.07 26.28
CA ALA A 252 -5.09 -12.04 25.80
C ALA A 252 -6.52 -11.67 26.17
N ASN A 253 -7.46 -12.22 25.42
CA ASN A 253 -8.87 -12.15 25.74
C ASN A 253 -9.20 -13.03 26.96
N HIS A 254 -10.44 -12.94 27.44
CA HIS A 254 -10.93 -13.69 28.60
C HIS A 254 -10.86 -15.23 28.45
N GLN A 255 -10.69 -15.74 27.23
CA GLN A 255 -10.48 -17.16 26.94
C GLN A 255 -8.99 -17.56 26.92
N GLY A 256 -8.09 -16.62 27.16
CA GLY A 256 -6.65 -16.85 27.15
C GLY A 256 -6.03 -16.86 25.75
N ASN A 257 -6.75 -16.47 24.69
CA ASN A 257 -6.18 -16.30 23.35
C ASN A 257 -5.59 -14.90 23.20
N THR A 258 -4.37 -14.82 22.67
CA THR A 258 -3.63 -13.56 22.48
C THR A 258 -4.36 -12.68 21.47
N PHE A 259 -4.49 -11.38 21.77
CA PHE A 259 -5.04 -10.43 20.81
C PHE A 259 -4.11 -10.25 19.61
N GLY A 260 -4.66 -10.29 18.39
CA GLY A 260 -3.89 -10.08 17.16
C GLY A 260 -3.19 -8.72 17.14
N GLY A 261 -3.87 -7.69 17.66
CA GLY A 261 -3.35 -6.34 17.82
C GLY A 261 -2.10 -6.25 18.70
N GLN A 262 -2.02 -7.08 19.74
CA GLN A 262 -0.83 -7.10 20.61
C GLN A 262 0.37 -7.73 19.89
N ILE A 263 0.14 -8.78 19.10
CA ILE A 263 1.19 -9.39 18.27
C ILE A 263 1.67 -8.38 17.22
N MET A 264 0.74 -7.69 16.54
CA MET A 264 1.08 -6.64 15.57
C MET A 264 1.92 -5.52 16.19
N ALA A 265 1.58 -5.09 17.42
CA ALA A 265 2.35 -4.07 18.13
C ALA A 265 3.81 -4.50 18.38
N TRP A 266 4.02 -5.73 18.83
CA TRP A 266 5.37 -6.26 19.02
C TRP A 266 6.12 -6.42 17.70
N MET A 267 5.44 -6.85 16.64
CA MET A 267 6.06 -6.97 15.31
C MET A 267 6.55 -5.63 14.80
N GLU A 268 5.75 -4.57 14.93
CA GLU A 268 6.12 -3.22 14.51
C GLU A 268 7.35 -2.73 15.28
N ASN A 269 7.39 -2.89 16.60
CA ASN A 269 8.55 -2.51 17.40
C ASN A 269 9.85 -3.17 16.92
N VAL A 270 9.82 -4.49 16.68
CA VAL A 270 11.02 -5.24 16.23
C VAL A 270 11.38 -4.87 14.79
N ALA A 271 10.41 -4.62 13.93
CA ALA A 271 10.63 -4.18 12.55
C ALA A 271 11.26 -2.78 12.49
N THR A 272 10.77 -1.86 13.30
CA THR A 272 11.28 -0.48 13.41
C THR A 272 12.74 -0.47 13.87
N ILE A 273 13.12 -1.37 14.81
CA ILE A 273 14.53 -1.53 15.20
C ILE A 273 15.37 -2.07 14.03
N ALA A 274 14.87 -3.05 13.27
CA ALA A 274 15.59 -3.59 12.12
C ALA A 274 15.80 -2.54 11.02
N ALA A 275 14.76 -1.75 10.73
CA ALA A 275 14.84 -0.62 9.80
C ALA A 275 15.81 0.47 10.29
N SER A 276 15.77 0.82 11.59
CA SER A 276 16.67 1.80 12.19
C SER A 276 18.15 1.38 12.11
N ARG A 277 18.45 0.08 12.20
CA ARG A 277 19.81 -0.46 12.00
C ARG A 277 20.35 -0.26 10.59
N LEU A 278 19.48 -0.15 9.58
CA LEU A 278 19.89 0.12 8.20
C LEU A 278 20.12 1.62 7.96
N CYS A 279 19.17 2.46 8.36
CA CYS A 279 19.20 3.89 8.03
C CYS A 279 19.92 4.75 9.07
N HIS A 280 20.23 4.22 10.25
CA HIS A 280 20.76 4.98 11.39
C HIS A 280 19.91 6.22 11.75
N ALA A 281 18.61 6.14 11.46
CA ALA A 281 17.62 7.18 11.67
C ALA A 281 16.33 6.57 12.24
N HIS A 282 15.27 7.38 12.32
CA HIS A 282 13.97 6.96 12.81
C HIS A 282 13.04 6.71 11.61
N PRO A 283 12.82 5.44 11.24
CA PRO A 283 11.96 5.10 10.13
C PRO A 283 10.49 5.25 10.53
N THR A 284 9.67 5.74 9.60
CA THR A 284 8.22 5.83 9.71
C THR A 284 7.59 4.67 8.93
N LEU A 285 6.68 3.94 9.56
CA LEU A 285 5.93 2.88 8.89
C LEU A 285 4.91 3.50 7.92
N LYS A 286 4.97 3.10 6.64
CA LYS A 286 4.05 3.60 5.60
C LYS A 286 3.02 2.58 5.17
N ALA A 287 3.39 1.31 5.12
CA ALA A 287 2.46 0.27 4.76
C ALA A 287 2.75 -1.05 5.48
N ILE A 288 1.69 -1.80 5.75
CA ILE A 288 1.75 -3.20 6.18
C ILE A 288 1.04 -4.00 5.12
N GLU A 289 1.69 -5.04 4.62
CA GLU A 289 1.09 -5.91 3.62
C GLU A 289 0.15 -6.94 4.25
N MET A 290 -0.78 -7.44 3.44
CA MET A 290 -1.73 -8.46 3.84
C MET A 290 -1.03 -9.70 4.39
N PHE A 291 -1.47 -10.15 5.56
CA PHE A 291 -0.93 -11.34 6.21
C PHE A 291 -2.01 -12.15 6.93
N HIS A 292 -1.69 -13.42 7.21
CA HIS A 292 -2.58 -14.36 7.89
C HIS A 292 -1.97 -14.88 9.19
N PHE A 293 -2.80 -15.00 10.22
CA PHE A 293 -2.49 -15.75 11.43
C PHE A 293 -2.73 -17.24 11.16
N ARG A 294 -1.65 -18.04 11.20
CA ARG A 294 -1.64 -19.47 10.90
C ARG A 294 -2.02 -20.34 12.09
N GLY A 295 -1.81 -19.84 13.30
CA GLY A 295 -2.07 -20.60 14.53
C GLY A 295 -2.41 -19.71 15.72
N PRO A 296 -3.12 -20.25 16.72
CA PRO A 296 -3.47 -19.52 17.93
C PRO A 296 -2.25 -19.40 18.87
N SER A 297 -2.18 -18.28 19.59
CA SER A 297 -1.24 -18.04 20.69
C SER A 297 -2.03 -17.88 21.99
N GLN A 298 -1.55 -18.46 23.08
CA GLN A 298 -2.22 -18.45 24.38
C GLN A 298 -1.37 -17.79 25.46
N VAL A 299 -2.00 -17.39 26.57
CA VAL A 299 -1.30 -16.90 27.77
C VAL A 299 -0.28 -17.95 28.24
N GLY A 300 0.93 -17.47 28.54
CA GLY A 300 2.08 -18.32 28.91
C GLY A 300 2.94 -18.76 27.73
N ASP A 301 2.51 -18.55 26.49
CA ASP A 301 3.38 -18.76 25.33
C ASP A 301 4.48 -17.67 25.28
N ARG A 302 5.66 -18.04 24.76
CA ARG A 302 6.75 -17.12 24.45
C ARG A 302 6.79 -16.92 22.95
N LEU A 303 6.66 -15.67 22.52
CA LEU A 303 6.71 -15.28 21.12
C LEU A 303 8.12 -14.80 20.77
N VAL A 304 8.80 -15.54 19.88
CA VAL A 304 10.05 -15.12 19.27
C VAL A 304 9.72 -14.34 18.00
N LEU A 305 10.06 -13.07 17.99
CA LEU A 305 9.91 -12.18 16.85
C LEU A 305 11.28 -12.02 16.19
N LYS A 306 11.40 -12.47 14.94
CA LYS A 306 12.62 -12.33 14.13
C LYS A 306 12.33 -11.34 13.00
N ALA A 307 13.03 -10.22 12.99
CA ALA A 307 12.92 -9.23 11.91
C ALA A 307 14.24 -9.05 11.18
N ILE A 308 14.16 -8.74 9.90
CA ILE A 308 15.31 -8.44 9.05
C ILE A 308 14.83 -7.64 7.82
N VAL A 309 15.66 -6.74 7.34
CA VAL A 309 15.33 -6.01 6.12
C VAL A 309 15.54 -6.95 4.92
N ASN A 310 14.48 -7.16 4.14
CA ASN A 310 14.50 -8.06 2.98
C ASN A 310 15.07 -7.36 1.74
N ASN A 311 14.65 -6.12 1.50
CA ASN A 311 15.11 -5.30 0.38
C ASN A 311 15.04 -3.81 0.76
N ALA A 312 15.96 -3.02 0.22
CA ALA A 312 15.96 -1.57 0.31
C ALA A 312 15.81 -0.99 -1.10
N PHE A 313 14.70 -0.31 -1.34
CA PHE A 313 14.51 0.54 -2.49
C PHE A 313 15.12 1.92 -2.21
N LYS A 314 15.11 2.80 -3.21
CA LYS A 314 15.80 4.09 -3.10
C LYS A 314 15.32 4.96 -1.92
N HIS A 315 14.01 5.03 -1.66
CA HIS A 315 13.41 5.86 -0.60
C HIS A 315 12.59 5.06 0.42
N SER A 316 12.48 3.74 0.23
CA SER A 316 11.71 2.86 1.10
C SER A 316 12.42 1.55 1.31
N MET A 317 12.16 0.89 2.42
CA MET A 317 12.70 -0.43 2.72
C MET A 317 11.59 -1.37 3.17
N GLU A 318 11.72 -2.64 2.83
CA GLU A 318 10.81 -3.68 3.28
C GLU A 318 11.46 -4.52 4.37
N VAL A 319 10.80 -4.61 5.52
CA VAL A 319 11.21 -5.44 6.66
C VAL A 319 10.27 -6.63 6.79
N GLY A 320 10.82 -7.83 6.74
CA GLY A 320 10.10 -9.06 7.05
C GLY A 320 10.17 -9.35 8.54
N VAL A 321 9.03 -9.70 9.15
CA VAL A 321 8.94 -10.15 10.54
C VAL A 321 8.27 -11.51 10.57
N CYS A 322 8.92 -12.48 11.22
CA CYS A 322 8.37 -13.80 11.49
C CYS A 322 8.15 -13.98 13.00
N VAL A 323 6.97 -14.46 13.38
CA VAL A 323 6.58 -14.72 14.77
C VAL A 323 6.43 -16.22 14.98
N GLU A 324 7.22 -16.75 15.90
CA GLU A 324 7.20 -18.15 16.33
C GLU A 324 6.77 -18.23 17.79
N ALA A 325 5.87 -19.13 18.14
CA ALA A 325 5.46 -19.40 19.52
C ALA A 325 6.01 -20.72 20.03
N TYR A 326 6.43 -20.74 21.30
CA TYR A 326 6.77 -21.95 22.04
C TYR A 326 6.36 -21.80 23.50
N ARG A 327 6.04 -22.91 24.19
CA ARG A 327 5.60 -22.86 25.59
C ARG A 327 6.69 -23.27 26.57
N GLN A 328 7.52 -24.23 26.20
CA GLN A 328 8.63 -24.72 27.01
C GLN A 328 9.95 -24.59 26.24
N GLU A 329 11.04 -24.23 26.92
CA GLU A 329 12.36 -24.06 26.28
C GLU A 329 12.89 -25.37 25.65
N ALA A 330 12.42 -26.53 26.11
CA ALA A 330 12.76 -27.85 25.58
C ALA A 330 11.97 -28.24 24.31
N GLU A 331 10.99 -27.43 23.89
CA GLU A 331 10.15 -27.73 22.73
C GLU A 331 10.94 -27.51 21.44
N THR A 332 11.24 -28.60 20.73
CA THR A 332 12.06 -28.58 19.49
C THR A 332 11.32 -27.98 18.30
N GLN A 333 9.99 -28.01 18.30
CA GLN A 333 9.17 -27.52 17.19
C GLN A 333 8.41 -26.25 17.58
N ARG A 334 8.88 -25.12 17.06
CA ARG A 334 8.21 -23.83 17.26
C ARG A 334 7.01 -23.69 16.32
N ARG A 335 5.90 -23.16 16.83
CA ARG A 335 4.67 -22.94 16.05
C ARG A 335 4.79 -21.60 15.31
N HIS A 336 4.79 -21.61 13.98
CA HIS A 336 4.76 -20.36 13.21
C HIS A 336 3.38 -19.72 13.31
N ILE A 337 3.30 -18.57 13.98
CA ILE A 337 2.05 -17.83 14.21
C ILE A 337 1.72 -16.99 13.00
N ASN A 338 2.61 -16.11 12.57
CA ASN A 338 2.44 -15.31 11.38
C ASN A 338 3.77 -14.77 10.86
N SER A 339 3.78 -14.40 9.58
CA SER A 339 4.82 -13.60 8.97
C SER A 339 4.15 -12.38 8.34
N ALA A 340 4.72 -11.19 8.53
CA ALA A 340 4.26 -9.99 7.85
C ALA A 340 5.43 -9.21 7.25
N PHE A 341 5.09 -8.36 6.28
CA PHE A 341 6.03 -7.51 5.56
C PHE A 341 5.60 -6.06 5.75
N MET A 342 6.55 -5.22 6.17
CA MET A 342 6.32 -3.85 6.57
C MET A 342 7.19 -2.93 5.74
N THR A 343 6.59 -1.92 5.11
CA THR A 343 7.32 -0.92 4.32
C THR A 343 7.55 0.33 5.16
N PHE A 344 8.82 0.67 5.33
CA PHE A 344 9.28 1.86 6.03
C PHE A 344 9.86 2.89 5.07
N VAL A 345 9.72 4.16 5.43
CA VAL A 345 10.42 5.28 4.79
C VAL A 345 11.13 6.09 5.88
N VAL A 346 12.18 6.81 5.50
CA VAL A 346 12.84 7.75 6.41
C VAL A 346 12.55 9.13 5.89
N LEU A 347 11.92 9.96 6.72
CA LEU A 347 11.61 11.35 6.39
C LEU A 347 12.66 12.27 7.01
N ASP A 348 13.06 13.31 6.28
CA ASP A 348 13.91 14.36 6.81
C ASP A 348 13.11 15.40 7.62
N LYS A 349 13.71 16.57 7.89
CA LYS A 349 13.06 17.64 8.67
C LYS A 349 11.97 18.37 7.90
N ASP A 350 11.98 18.26 6.58
CA ASP A 350 11.04 18.90 5.65
C ASP A 350 10.00 17.88 5.13
N ASP A 351 9.85 16.74 5.84
CA ASP A 351 9.01 15.60 5.50
C ASP A 351 9.31 14.95 4.13
N GLN A 352 10.54 15.12 3.62
CA GLN A 352 10.95 14.52 2.36
C GLN A 352 11.61 13.13 2.55
N PRO A 353 11.33 12.14 1.67
CA PRO A 353 11.92 10.82 1.77
C PRO A 353 13.43 10.81 1.52
N GLN A 354 14.21 10.39 2.52
CA GLN A 354 15.67 10.26 2.41
C GLN A 354 16.07 9.05 1.56
N LYS A 355 17.23 9.17 0.89
CA LYS A 355 17.83 8.05 0.16
C LYS A 355 18.38 7.02 1.14
N LEU A 356 18.04 5.76 0.92
CA LEU A 356 18.46 4.65 1.76
C LEU A 356 19.67 3.91 1.18
N PRO A 357 20.53 3.32 2.03
CA PRO A 357 21.62 2.48 1.56
C PRO A 357 21.07 1.17 0.97
N TRP A 358 21.71 0.69 -0.09
CA TRP A 358 21.36 -0.58 -0.72
C TRP A 358 21.72 -1.77 0.17
N ILE A 359 20.86 -2.80 0.15
CA ILE A 359 21.09 -4.04 0.90
C ILE A 359 21.72 -5.10 0.01
N ARG A 360 22.78 -5.73 0.51
CA ARG A 360 23.32 -6.97 -0.06
C ARG A 360 22.57 -8.16 0.55
N PRO A 361 21.82 -8.94 -0.26
CA PRO A 361 21.17 -10.15 0.23
C PRO A 361 22.21 -11.21 0.63
N GLN A 362 21.84 -12.06 1.59
CA GLN A 362 22.60 -13.28 1.89
C GLN A 362 22.38 -14.32 0.79
N PRO A 363 23.40 -15.12 0.44
CA PRO A 363 23.22 -16.23 -0.50
C PRO A 363 22.10 -17.18 -0.08
N GLY A 364 21.30 -17.66 -1.05
CA GLY A 364 20.21 -18.61 -0.79
C GLY A 364 18.93 -17.95 -0.26
N GLU A 365 18.63 -18.13 1.04
CA GLU A 365 17.39 -17.61 1.65
C GLU A 365 17.32 -16.07 1.67
N GLY A 366 18.46 -15.35 1.66
CA GLY A 366 18.46 -13.90 1.53
C GLY A 366 18.07 -13.41 0.14
N GLU A 367 18.62 -13.99 -0.92
CA GLU A 367 18.27 -13.70 -2.31
C GLU A 367 16.81 -14.01 -2.61
N ARG A 368 16.30 -15.13 -2.06
CA ARG A 368 14.88 -15.45 -2.13
C ARG A 368 14.05 -14.32 -1.52
N ARG A 369 14.32 -13.90 -0.28
CA ARG A 369 13.58 -12.81 0.39
C ARG A 369 13.67 -11.49 -0.36
N TYR A 370 14.84 -11.17 -0.91
CA TYR A 370 15.06 -9.97 -1.73
C TYR A 370 14.17 -9.96 -2.97
N ARG A 371 14.09 -11.09 -3.69
CA ARG A 371 13.21 -11.26 -4.85
C ARG A 371 11.73 -11.22 -4.49
N GLU A 372 11.35 -11.91 -3.42
CA GLU A 372 9.97 -11.88 -2.93
C GLU A 372 9.55 -10.46 -2.53
N ALA A 373 10.47 -9.63 -2.02
CA ALA A 373 10.18 -8.23 -1.69
C ALA A 373 9.88 -7.38 -2.94
N SER A 374 10.61 -7.61 -4.03
CA SER A 374 10.28 -6.97 -5.33
C SER A 374 8.92 -7.45 -5.85
N ALA A 375 8.61 -8.75 -5.73
CA ALA A 375 7.29 -9.28 -6.10
C ALA A 375 6.15 -8.72 -5.25
N ARG A 376 6.35 -8.55 -3.95
CA ARG A 376 5.38 -7.92 -3.06
C ARG A 376 5.17 -6.45 -3.41
N LYS A 377 6.24 -5.70 -3.68
CA LYS A 377 6.15 -4.33 -4.22
C LYS A 377 5.34 -4.27 -5.51
N LYS A 378 5.53 -5.21 -6.44
CA LYS A 378 4.73 -5.30 -7.66
C LYS A 378 3.24 -5.47 -7.34
N ILE A 379 2.89 -6.48 -6.53
CA ILE A 379 1.49 -6.76 -6.17
C ILE A 379 0.84 -5.55 -5.49
N ARG A 380 1.60 -4.86 -4.63
CA ARG A 380 1.14 -3.64 -3.96
C ARG A 380 0.77 -2.55 -4.96
N LEU A 381 1.62 -2.31 -5.96
CA LEU A 381 1.35 -1.34 -7.02
C LEU A 381 0.17 -1.78 -7.89
N ASP A 382 0.13 -3.06 -8.29
CA ASP A 382 -0.99 -3.60 -9.07
C ASP A 382 -2.32 -3.37 -8.34
N ARG A 383 -2.38 -3.66 -7.04
CA ARG A 383 -3.60 -3.46 -6.23
C ARG A 383 -3.99 -1.99 -6.10
N LYS A 384 -3.02 -1.12 -5.81
CA LYS A 384 -3.25 0.32 -5.64
C LYS A 384 -3.86 0.91 -6.91
N TYR A 385 -3.30 0.58 -8.08
CA TYR A 385 -3.65 1.22 -9.34
C TYR A 385 -4.72 0.50 -10.16
N LEU A 386 -4.96 -0.80 -9.94
CA LEU A 386 -6.08 -1.52 -10.57
C LEU A 386 -7.43 -0.97 -10.08
N VAL A 387 -7.51 -0.59 -8.80
CA VAL A 387 -8.71 0.01 -8.21
C VAL A 387 -8.85 1.48 -8.61
N SER A 388 -7.76 2.26 -8.60
CA SER A 388 -7.81 3.69 -8.95
C SER A 388 -8.22 3.92 -10.41
N CYS A 389 -7.72 3.12 -11.37
CA CYS A 389 -8.08 3.26 -12.78
C CYS A 389 -9.56 2.96 -13.07
N LYS A 390 -10.23 2.17 -12.22
CA LYS A 390 -11.67 1.88 -12.35
C LYS A 390 -12.55 2.94 -11.69
N GLN A 391 -12.00 3.70 -10.75
CA GLN A 391 -12.71 4.71 -9.95
C GLN A 391 -12.47 6.13 -10.46
N ALA A 392 -11.30 6.40 -11.06
CA ALA A 392 -11.00 7.65 -11.71
C ALA A 392 -11.78 7.71 -13.03
N GLU A 393 -12.89 8.45 -13.05
CA GLU A 393 -13.70 8.77 -14.23
C GLU A 393 -12.95 9.64 -15.26
N VAL A 394 -11.67 9.36 -15.50
CA VAL A 394 -10.84 10.11 -16.44
C VAL A 394 -11.02 9.51 -17.82
N ALA A 395 -11.44 10.34 -18.78
CA ALA A 395 -11.49 9.97 -20.18
C ALA A 395 -10.07 9.68 -20.70
N LEU A 396 -9.71 8.39 -20.77
CA LEU A 396 -8.41 7.90 -21.25
C LEU A 396 -8.20 8.18 -22.74
N SER A 397 -9.28 8.24 -23.52
CA SER A 397 -9.29 8.64 -24.92
C SER A 397 -10.28 9.78 -25.16
N VAL A 398 -10.05 10.55 -26.21
CA VAL A 398 -10.96 11.62 -26.65
C VAL A 398 -11.51 11.35 -28.05
N PRO A 399 -12.78 11.65 -28.32
CA PRO A 399 -13.32 11.61 -29.67
C PRO A 399 -12.51 12.53 -30.60
N TRP A 400 -12.07 11.97 -31.74
CA TRP A 400 -11.46 12.78 -32.78
C TRP A 400 -12.54 13.59 -33.50
N ASP A 401 -12.39 14.90 -33.46
CA ASP A 401 -13.24 15.85 -34.17
C ASP A 401 -12.35 16.76 -35.04
N PRO A 402 -12.45 16.64 -36.37
CA PRO A 402 -11.67 17.46 -37.29
C PRO A 402 -11.85 18.98 -37.07
N SER A 403 -13.01 19.42 -36.59
CA SER A 403 -13.25 20.85 -36.31
C SER A 403 -12.43 21.37 -35.13
N ASN A 404 -12.05 20.48 -34.22
CA ASN A 404 -11.28 20.77 -33.02
C ASN A 404 -9.82 20.28 -33.09
N GLN A 405 -9.34 19.90 -34.28
CA GLN A 405 -8.01 19.31 -34.47
C GLN A 405 -6.88 20.13 -33.83
N VAL A 406 -6.91 21.45 -33.99
CA VAL A 406 -5.89 22.37 -33.45
C VAL A 406 -5.88 22.33 -31.92
N TYR A 407 -7.06 22.34 -31.29
CA TYR A 407 -7.20 22.24 -29.84
C TYR A 407 -6.78 20.87 -29.32
N LEU A 408 -7.11 19.79 -30.03
CA LEU A 408 -6.72 18.43 -29.64
C LEU A 408 -5.20 18.25 -29.67
N SER A 409 -4.53 18.74 -30.71
CA SER A 409 -3.06 18.73 -30.81
C SER A 409 -2.40 19.64 -29.77
N TYR A 410 -2.93 20.85 -29.57
CA TYR A 410 -2.42 21.77 -28.55
C TYR A 410 -2.54 21.16 -27.15
N TYR A 411 -3.70 20.59 -26.82
CA TYR A 411 -3.94 19.95 -25.53
C TYR A 411 -3.05 18.72 -25.34
N ASN A 412 -2.79 17.95 -26.40
CA ASN A 412 -1.85 16.82 -26.37
C ASN A 412 -0.45 17.26 -25.93
N VAL A 413 0.10 18.27 -26.60
CA VAL A 413 1.43 18.83 -26.30
C VAL A 413 1.46 19.48 -24.92
N SER A 414 0.42 20.25 -24.58
CA SER A 414 0.29 20.92 -23.28
C SER A 414 0.21 19.91 -22.12
N SER A 415 -0.49 18.80 -22.30
CA SER A 415 -0.61 17.73 -21.30
C SER A 415 0.76 17.10 -21.02
N LEU A 416 1.54 16.82 -22.06
CA LEU A 416 2.89 16.27 -21.90
C LEU A 416 3.84 17.28 -21.23
N LYS A 417 3.77 18.56 -21.62
CA LYS A 417 4.54 19.63 -20.95
C LYS A 417 4.16 19.77 -19.47
N THR A 418 2.87 19.66 -19.15
CA THR A 418 2.37 19.72 -17.77
C THR A 418 2.86 18.52 -16.95
N LEU A 419 2.83 17.32 -17.53
CA LEU A 419 3.34 16.10 -16.90
C LEU A 419 4.85 16.19 -16.61
N MET A 420 5.61 16.72 -17.57
CA MET A 420 7.05 16.96 -17.43
C MET A 420 7.36 18.01 -16.35
N ALA A 421 6.53 19.04 -16.21
CA ALA A 421 6.75 20.14 -15.27
C ALA A 421 6.42 19.80 -13.80
N LYS A 422 5.90 18.59 -13.53
CA LYS A 422 5.64 18.14 -12.16
C LYS A 422 6.93 18.02 -11.34
N ASP A 423 6.86 18.34 -10.06
CA ASP A 423 7.99 18.41 -9.13
C ASP A 423 8.18 17.12 -8.30
N ASN A 424 7.14 16.29 -8.23
CA ASN A 424 7.05 15.08 -7.41
C ASN A 424 7.59 13.80 -8.11
N TRP A 425 8.42 13.94 -9.14
CA TRP A 425 9.07 12.80 -9.80
C TRP A 425 10.16 12.17 -8.91
N VAL A 426 10.02 10.88 -8.63
CA VAL A 426 10.99 10.13 -7.82
C VAL A 426 11.79 9.22 -8.73
N LEU A 427 13.09 9.49 -8.91
CA LEU A 427 14.01 8.54 -9.55
C LEU A 427 13.95 7.23 -8.77
N SER A 428 13.65 6.11 -9.41
CA SER A 428 13.49 4.79 -8.78
C SER A 428 14.75 3.94 -8.93
N VAL A 429 15.27 3.87 -10.16
CA VAL A 429 16.40 3.01 -10.54
C VAL A 429 17.23 3.71 -11.61
N GLU A 430 18.54 3.48 -11.59
CA GLU A 430 19.51 3.95 -12.59
C GLU A 430 20.41 2.77 -12.98
N ILE A 431 20.47 2.44 -14.28
CA ILE A 431 21.26 1.31 -14.83
C ILE A 431 21.88 1.77 -16.14
N SER A 432 23.20 1.62 -16.29
CA SER A 432 23.91 1.95 -17.55
C SER A 432 23.56 3.35 -18.08
N GLU A 433 23.57 4.37 -17.22
CA GLU A 433 23.23 5.77 -17.57
C GLU A 433 21.77 6.02 -18.02
N VAL A 434 20.92 4.98 -18.00
CA VAL A 434 19.46 5.12 -18.14
C VAL A 434 18.83 5.26 -16.76
N ARG A 435 18.02 6.29 -16.59
CA ARG A 435 17.32 6.62 -15.35
C ARG A 435 15.82 6.40 -15.48
N LEU A 436 15.23 5.64 -14.55
CA LEU A 436 13.78 5.43 -14.46
C LEU A 436 13.22 6.25 -13.30
N TYR A 437 12.31 7.16 -13.60
CA TYR A 437 11.55 7.96 -12.64
C TYR A 437 10.11 7.48 -12.57
N ILE A 438 9.52 7.62 -11.39
CA ILE A 438 8.15 7.20 -11.10
C ILE A 438 7.43 8.35 -10.44
N LEU A 439 6.16 8.49 -10.78
CA LEU A 439 5.23 9.39 -10.13
C LEU A 439 4.00 8.59 -9.70
N GLU A 440 3.77 8.55 -8.39
CA GLU A 440 2.66 7.83 -7.77
C GLU A 440 1.53 8.80 -7.37
N GLU A 441 0.58 9.04 -8.27
CA GLU A 441 -0.63 9.85 -7.99
C GLU A 441 -1.90 8.98 -8.18
N ASP A 442 -2.90 9.47 -8.93
CA ASP A 442 -4.09 8.70 -9.33
C ASP A 442 -3.72 7.51 -10.24
N PHE A 443 -2.66 7.69 -11.03
CA PHE A 443 -2.07 6.67 -11.91
C PHE A 443 -0.60 6.43 -11.54
N LEU A 444 -0.09 5.26 -11.91
CA LEU A 444 1.35 4.97 -11.85
C LEU A 444 2.00 5.49 -13.13
N SER A 445 2.50 6.72 -13.08
CA SER A 445 3.24 7.31 -14.18
C SER A 445 4.72 6.98 -14.08
N PHE A 446 5.40 6.86 -15.21
CA PHE A 446 6.84 6.67 -15.25
C PHE A 446 7.46 7.49 -16.38
N HIS A 447 8.74 7.82 -16.24
CA HIS A 447 9.53 8.28 -17.38
C HIS A 447 10.94 7.70 -17.34
N LEU A 448 11.49 7.46 -18.52
CA LEU A 448 12.86 7.01 -18.72
C LEU A 448 13.68 8.18 -19.28
N GLU A 449 14.93 8.28 -18.88
CA GLU A 449 15.87 9.33 -19.30
C GLU A 449 17.21 8.71 -19.66
N MET A 450 17.80 9.13 -20.78
CA MET A 450 19.18 8.81 -21.18
C MET A 450 19.79 9.99 -21.95
N VAL A 451 21.11 10.00 -22.11
CA VAL A 451 21.82 10.98 -22.94
C VAL A 451 22.47 10.23 -24.10
N VAL A 452 22.24 10.70 -25.33
CA VAL A 452 22.73 10.06 -26.55
C VAL A 452 23.56 11.05 -27.37
N ASN A 453 24.64 10.55 -27.99
CA ASN A 453 25.53 11.32 -28.85
C ASN A 453 24.99 11.43 -30.30
N VAL A 454 23.82 12.05 -30.45
CA VAL A 454 23.18 12.42 -31.73
C VAL A 454 22.56 13.82 -31.59
N ASP A 455 22.54 14.63 -32.65
CA ASP A 455 21.91 15.97 -32.62
C ASP A 455 20.39 15.90 -32.39
N ALA A 456 19.88 16.84 -31.59
CA ALA A 456 18.48 16.86 -31.14
C ALA A 456 17.48 16.97 -32.31
N ALA A 457 17.82 17.66 -33.40
CA ALA A 457 16.93 17.76 -34.55
C ALA A 457 16.84 16.43 -35.31
N GLN A 458 17.95 15.67 -35.37
CA GLN A 458 17.97 14.33 -35.96
C GLN A 458 17.17 13.35 -35.10
N VAL A 459 17.39 13.35 -33.79
CA VAL A 459 16.61 12.53 -32.85
C VAL A 459 15.12 12.84 -32.95
N PHE A 460 14.76 14.12 -33.06
CA PHE A 460 13.37 14.55 -33.23
C PHE A 460 12.73 13.97 -34.50
N GLN A 461 13.44 13.98 -35.64
CA GLN A 461 12.92 13.39 -36.87
C GLN A 461 12.72 11.88 -36.72
N LEU A 462 13.75 11.16 -36.25
CA LEU A 462 13.74 9.71 -36.09
C LEU A 462 12.63 9.22 -35.13
N LEU A 463 12.47 9.86 -33.98
CA LEU A 463 11.47 9.47 -32.97
C LEU A 463 10.05 9.96 -33.31
N SER A 464 9.91 10.99 -34.14
CA SER A 464 8.60 11.46 -34.59
C SER A 464 7.97 10.55 -35.65
N ASP A 465 8.77 9.80 -36.42
CA ASP A 465 8.24 8.81 -37.36
C ASP A 465 7.89 7.51 -36.63
N LEU A 466 6.67 7.42 -36.14
CA LEU A 466 6.17 6.24 -35.44
C LEU A 466 6.17 4.96 -36.32
N ARG A 467 6.26 5.07 -37.65
CA ARG A 467 6.32 3.88 -38.53
C ARG A 467 7.65 3.15 -38.43
N ARG A 468 8.71 3.84 -38.01
CA ARG A 468 10.04 3.27 -37.75
C ARG A 468 10.17 2.73 -36.33
N ARG A 469 9.23 3.03 -35.44
CA ARG A 469 9.25 2.57 -34.05
C ARG A 469 9.31 1.04 -33.88
N PRO A 470 8.64 0.22 -34.72
CA PRO A 470 8.79 -1.24 -34.70
C PRO A 470 10.22 -1.75 -34.94
N GLU A 471 11.11 -0.95 -35.54
CA GLU A 471 12.51 -1.34 -35.78
C GLU A 471 13.28 -1.57 -34.47
N TRP A 472 12.89 -0.88 -33.38
CA TRP A 472 13.59 -0.92 -32.09
C TRP A 472 12.69 -1.17 -30.87
N ASP A 473 11.40 -0.85 -30.95
CA ASP A 473 10.43 -1.01 -29.86
C ASP A 473 9.59 -2.27 -30.06
N LYS A 474 9.90 -3.35 -29.33
CA LYS A 474 9.17 -4.63 -29.39
C LYS A 474 7.68 -4.52 -29.02
N HIS A 475 7.26 -3.45 -28.36
CA HIS A 475 5.85 -3.21 -28.02
C HIS A 475 5.05 -2.69 -29.21
N TYR A 476 5.71 -2.25 -30.28
CA TYR A 476 5.10 -1.81 -31.51
C TYR A 476 5.27 -2.89 -32.57
N ARG A 477 4.29 -3.79 -32.70
CA ARG A 477 4.31 -4.87 -33.71
C ARG A 477 4.12 -4.32 -35.11
N SER A 478 3.18 -3.39 -35.28
CA SER A 478 2.92 -2.70 -36.55
C SER A 478 2.32 -1.34 -36.30
N VAL A 479 2.59 -0.40 -37.20
CA VAL A 479 2.10 0.98 -37.14
C VAL A 479 1.60 1.36 -38.53
N GLU A 480 0.32 1.70 -38.61
CA GLU A 480 -0.33 2.18 -39.82
C GLU A 480 -0.70 3.65 -39.66
N LEU A 481 -0.37 4.47 -40.66
CA LEU A 481 -0.80 5.87 -40.70
C LEU A 481 -2.26 5.91 -41.15
N VAL A 482 -3.16 6.28 -40.24
CA VAL A 482 -4.60 6.38 -40.52
C VAL A 482 -4.92 7.70 -41.22
N GLN A 483 -4.40 8.80 -40.66
CA GLN A 483 -4.65 10.14 -41.18
C GLN A 483 -3.48 11.06 -40.87
N GLN A 484 -2.94 11.73 -41.88
CA GLN A 484 -2.09 12.90 -41.70
C GLN A 484 -3.00 14.11 -41.46
N VAL A 485 -2.90 14.75 -40.29
CA VAL A 485 -3.75 15.89 -39.92
C VAL A 485 -3.14 17.18 -40.49
N ASP A 486 -1.87 17.41 -40.20
CA ASP A 486 -1.04 18.48 -40.77
C ASP A 486 0.44 18.01 -40.84
N GLU A 487 1.40 18.92 -41.04
CA GLU A 487 2.83 18.56 -41.15
C GLU A 487 3.42 17.99 -39.84
N ASP A 488 2.81 18.29 -38.70
CA ASP A 488 3.32 18.00 -37.37
C ASP A 488 2.40 17.10 -36.54
N ASP A 489 1.19 16.83 -37.01
CA ASP A 489 0.18 16.03 -36.35
C ASP A 489 -0.31 14.89 -37.26
N ALA A 490 -0.32 13.68 -36.73
CA ALA A 490 -0.75 12.47 -37.43
C ALA A 490 -1.45 11.49 -36.49
N ILE A 491 -2.41 10.73 -37.02
CA ILE A 491 -3.11 9.67 -36.32
C ILE A 491 -2.64 8.32 -36.84
N TYR A 492 -2.26 7.45 -35.90
CA TYR A 492 -1.76 6.12 -36.19
C TYR A 492 -2.64 5.04 -35.55
N HIS A 493 -2.76 3.91 -36.24
CA HIS A 493 -3.23 2.66 -35.67
C HIS A 493 -2.02 1.80 -35.33
N VAL A 494 -1.87 1.46 -34.05
CA VAL A 494 -0.72 0.74 -33.53
C VAL A 494 -1.19 -0.59 -32.97
N ILE A 495 -0.55 -1.67 -33.39
CA ILE A 495 -0.78 -3.01 -32.84
C ILE A 495 0.39 -3.36 -31.93
N SER A 496 0.07 -3.77 -30.70
CA SER A 496 1.03 -4.31 -29.74
C SER A 496 0.87 -5.82 -29.62
N PRO A 497 1.97 -6.57 -29.42
CA PRO A 497 1.87 -7.98 -29.04
C PRO A 497 1.10 -8.16 -27.73
N ALA A 498 0.57 -9.37 -27.54
CA ALA A 498 -0.09 -9.74 -26.31
C ALA A 498 0.94 -9.81 -25.16
N LEU A 499 0.70 -9.05 -24.08
CA LEU A 499 1.49 -9.15 -22.87
C LEU A 499 1.19 -10.46 -22.13
N SER A 500 2.16 -10.94 -21.35
CA SER A 500 2.04 -12.16 -20.54
C SER A 500 0.76 -12.16 -19.70
N GLY A 501 -0.19 -13.04 -20.08
CA GLY A 501 -1.49 -13.19 -19.43
C GLY A 501 -2.70 -12.91 -20.35
N ASN A 502 -2.51 -12.20 -21.46
CA ASN A 502 -3.55 -11.97 -22.46
C ASN A 502 -3.38 -12.89 -23.67
N THR A 503 -4.50 -13.41 -24.20
CA THR A 503 -4.51 -14.25 -25.40
C THR A 503 -4.60 -13.46 -26.70
N LYS A 504 -5.02 -12.18 -26.62
CA LYS A 504 -5.20 -11.29 -27.78
C LYS A 504 -4.18 -10.14 -27.77
N PRO A 505 -3.68 -9.74 -28.95
CA PRO A 505 -2.92 -8.50 -29.10
C PRO A 505 -3.78 -7.28 -28.77
N GLN A 506 -3.12 -6.18 -28.41
CA GLN A 506 -3.79 -4.91 -28.14
C GLN A 506 -3.67 -3.98 -29.35
N ASP A 507 -4.70 -3.19 -29.62
CA ASP A 507 -4.65 -2.12 -30.61
C ASP A 507 -4.85 -0.75 -29.97
N PHE A 508 -4.23 0.27 -30.57
CA PHE A 508 -4.31 1.66 -30.13
C PHE A 508 -4.56 2.56 -31.33
N VAL A 509 -5.38 3.59 -31.14
CA VAL A 509 -5.52 4.70 -32.08
C VAL A 509 -4.92 5.92 -31.41
N ILE A 510 -3.80 6.41 -31.93
CA ILE A 510 -2.94 7.40 -31.26
C ILE A 510 -2.81 8.66 -32.13
N LEU A 511 -3.13 9.81 -31.55
CA LEU A 511 -2.74 11.11 -32.08
C LEU A 511 -1.30 11.42 -31.64
N ALA A 512 -0.40 11.56 -32.60
CA ALA A 512 0.96 12.00 -32.40
C ALA A 512 1.11 13.46 -32.84
N SER A 513 1.58 14.31 -31.92
CA SER A 513 1.77 15.74 -32.13
C SER A 513 3.20 16.13 -31.82
N ARG A 514 3.96 16.54 -32.84
CA ARG A 514 5.37 16.94 -32.68
C ARG A 514 5.52 18.46 -32.72
N ARG A 515 6.36 19.04 -31.87
CA ARG A 515 6.63 20.48 -31.86
C ARG A 515 8.12 20.74 -31.62
N LYS A 516 8.66 21.70 -32.36
CA LYS A 516 10.01 22.25 -32.17
C LYS A 516 10.04 23.17 -30.93
N PRO A 517 11.21 23.40 -30.32
CA PRO A 517 11.34 24.34 -29.20
C PRO A 517 10.92 25.75 -29.61
N CYS A 518 10.28 26.48 -28.68
CA CYS A 518 9.89 27.86 -28.89
C CYS A 518 11.08 28.80 -28.61
N ASP A 519 11.76 28.57 -27.48
CA ASP A 519 12.93 29.33 -27.05
C ASP A 519 14.16 28.44 -26.82
N ASN A 520 15.34 29.07 -26.71
CA ASN A 520 16.57 28.38 -26.36
C ASN A 520 16.45 27.78 -24.95
N GLY A 521 16.55 26.44 -24.86
CA GLY A 521 16.40 25.68 -23.61
C GLY A 521 15.10 24.88 -23.53
N ASP A 522 14.12 25.17 -24.39
CA ASP A 522 12.92 24.35 -24.49
C ASP A 522 13.23 22.99 -25.13
N PRO A 523 12.48 21.93 -24.74
CA PRO A 523 12.59 20.65 -25.39
C PRO A 523 11.87 20.62 -26.74
N TYR A 524 12.36 19.77 -27.65
CA TYR A 524 11.50 19.22 -28.69
C TYR A 524 10.50 18.27 -28.04
N VAL A 525 9.23 18.33 -28.44
CA VAL A 525 8.15 17.55 -27.83
C VAL A 525 7.50 16.67 -28.88
N ILE A 526 7.32 15.39 -28.59
CA ILE A 526 6.54 14.44 -29.39
C ILE A 526 5.47 13.86 -28.45
N ALA A 527 4.27 14.44 -28.46
CA ALA A 527 3.18 14.06 -27.58
C ALA A 527 2.27 13.01 -28.22
N LEU A 528 1.92 11.97 -27.47
CA LEU A 528 1.12 10.84 -27.89
C LEU A 528 -0.08 10.71 -26.95
N ARG A 529 -1.28 10.59 -27.53
CA ARG A 529 -2.50 10.34 -26.76
C ARG A 529 -3.49 9.49 -27.54
N SER A 530 -4.34 8.74 -26.84
CA SER A 530 -5.39 7.96 -27.49
C SER A 530 -6.55 8.85 -27.96
N VAL A 531 -7.01 8.58 -29.18
CA VAL A 531 -8.20 9.21 -29.77
C VAL A 531 -9.14 8.15 -30.32
N THR A 532 -10.45 8.41 -30.32
CA THR A 532 -11.44 7.50 -30.90
C THR A 532 -11.90 8.01 -32.26
N LEU A 533 -11.87 7.13 -33.25
CA LEU A 533 -12.31 7.40 -34.62
C LEU A 533 -13.51 6.51 -34.97
N PRO A 534 -14.52 7.03 -35.70
CA PRO A 534 -15.62 6.21 -36.19
C PRO A 534 -15.19 5.18 -37.26
N THR A 535 -14.02 5.36 -37.87
CA THR A 535 -13.48 4.40 -38.84
C THR A 535 -12.75 3.22 -38.18
N HIS A 536 -12.31 3.37 -36.92
CA HIS A 536 -11.47 2.41 -36.21
C HIS A 536 -12.09 2.05 -34.85
N HIS A 537 -13.31 1.50 -34.91
CA HIS A 537 -13.99 0.94 -33.75
C HIS A 537 -13.28 -0.31 -33.21
N GLU A 538 -13.61 -0.68 -31.98
CA GLU A 538 -13.09 -1.90 -31.37
C GLU A 538 -13.52 -3.12 -32.18
N THR A 539 -12.54 -3.92 -32.60
CA THR A 539 -12.81 -5.18 -33.31
C THR A 539 -12.58 -6.34 -32.34
N PRO A 540 -13.30 -7.46 -32.50
CA PRO A 540 -13.13 -8.63 -31.62
C PRO A 540 -11.75 -9.30 -31.76
N GLU A 541 -10.96 -8.94 -32.77
CA GLU A 541 -9.61 -9.45 -33.00
C GLU A 541 -8.60 -8.88 -32.00
N TYR A 542 -8.75 -7.62 -31.62
CA TYR A 542 -7.84 -6.90 -30.74
C TYR A 542 -8.53 -6.50 -29.44
N GLN A 543 -7.75 -6.30 -28.38
CA GLN A 543 -8.23 -5.62 -27.18
C GLN A 543 -7.82 -4.15 -27.24
N ARG A 544 -8.79 -3.24 -27.31
CA ARG A 544 -8.52 -1.79 -27.36
C ARG A 544 -7.77 -1.36 -26.11
N GLY A 545 -6.57 -0.84 -26.31
CA GLY A 545 -5.79 -0.17 -25.29
C GLY A 545 -5.90 1.35 -25.42
N GLU A 546 -5.70 2.03 -24.31
CA GLU A 546 -5.73 3.49 -24.25
C GLU A 546 -4.53 4.03 -23.48
N THR A 547 -3.99 5.16 -23.95
CA THR A 547 -2.96 5.93 -23.27
C THR A 547 -3.42 7.37 -23.09
N LEU A 548 -3.40 7.84 -21.85
CA LEU A 548 -3.89 9.17 -21.49
C LEU A 548 -2.96 10.27 -22.03
N CYS A 549 -1.67 10.14 -21.72
CA CYS A 549 -0.61 11.01 -22.17
C CYS A 549 0.71 10.22 -22.13
N SER A 550 1.42 10.19 -23.25
CA SER A 550 2.76 9.63 -23.36
C SER A 550 3.57 10.45 -24.36
N GLY A 551 4.87 10.21 -24.46
CA GLY A 551 5.65 10.83 -25.52
C GLY A 551 7.11 11.08 -25.17
N PHE A 552 7.81 11.78 -26.05
CA PHE A 552 9.21 12.11 -25.89
C PHE A 552 9.42 13.61 -25.67
N CYS A 553 10.34 13.94 -24.78
CA CYS A 553 10.92 15.28 -24.65
C CYS A 553 12.43 15.18 -24.88
N LEU A 554 12.95 16.06 -25.73
CA LEU A 554 14.36 16.03 -26.16
C LEU A 554 15.02 17.38 -25.88
N TRP A 555 16.10 17.39 -25.11
CA TRP A 555 16.88 18.60 -24.82
C TRP A 555 18.24 18.53 -25.47
N ARG A 556 18.70 19.67 -26.00
CA ARG A 556 20.08 19.82 -26.49
C ARG A 556 20.98 20.14 -25.29
N GLU A 557 21.90 19.23 -24.95
CA GLU A 557 22.86 19.43 -23.84
C GLU A 557 24.25 19.86 -24.32
N GLY A 558 24.61 19.59 -25.58
CA GLY A 558 25.88 20.01 -26.17
C GLY A 558 25.93 19.79 -27.67
N ASP A 559 27.10 20.02 -28.28
CA ASP A 559 27.32 19.74 -29.70
C ASP A 559 27.18 18.24 -29.95
N GLN A 560 26.14 17.85 -30.68
CA GLN A 560 25.75 16.46 -30.94
C GLN A 560 25.32 15.63 -29.72
N MET A 561 24.99 16.25 -28.58
CA MET A 561 24.50 15.53 -27.40
C MET A 561 23.04 15.89 -27.09
N THR A 562 22.19 14.87 -27.00
CA THR A 562 20.76 15.01 -26.75
C THR A 562 20.34 14.20 -25.55
N LYS A 563 19.68 14.85 -24.60
CA LYS A 563 18.97 14.19 -23.51
C LYS A 563 17.60 13.74 -24.04
N VAL A 564 17.34 12.45 -24.00
CA VAL A 564 16.11 11.80 -24.47
C VAL A 564 15.33 11.33 -23.26
N SER A 565 14.12 11.85 -23.08
CA SER A 565 13.20 11.35 -22.04
C SER A 565 11.89 10.88 -22.65
N TYR A 566 11.45 9.67 -22.26
CA TYR A 566 10.14 9.13 -22.61
C TYR A 566 9.23 9.13 -21.40
N TYR A 567 8.06 9.76 -21.49
CA TYR A 567 7.06 9.84 -20.44
C TYR A 567 5.86 8.95 -20.77
N ASN A 568 5.26 8.37 -19.74
CA ASN A 568 3.98 7.68 -19.79
C ASN A 568 3.19 8.01 -18.52
N GLN A 569 2.05 8.67 -18.67
CA GLN A 569 1.19 9.04 -17.54
C GLN A 569 0.34 7.86 -17.08
N ALA A 570 -0.41 7.27 -18.01
CA ALA A 570 -1.30 6.16 -17.74
C ALA A 570 -1.56 5.35 -19.01
N THR A 571 -1.30 4.04 -18.94
CA THR A 571 -1.74 3.05 -19.92
C THR A 571 -2.26 1.83 -19.15
N PRO A 572 -3.55 1.81 -18.75
CA PRO A 572 -4.08 0.79 -17.85
C PRO A 572 -3.96 -0.65 -18.40
N GLY A 573 -4.07 -0.82 -19.72
CA GLY A 573 -3.88 -2.11 -20.40
C GLY A 573 -2.48 -2.72 -20.23
N PHE A 574 -1.49 -1.92 -19.83
CA PHE A 574 -0.10 -2.29 -19.60
C PHE A 574 0.32 -2.23 -18.12
N LEU A 575 -0.62 -2.02 -17.18
CA LEU A 575 -0.26 -1.81 -15.76
C LEU A 575 0.64 -2.91 -15.20
N ASN A 576 0.32 -4.18 -15.45
CA ASN A 576 1.11 -5.34 -15.00
C ASN A 576 2.55 -5.31 -15.57
N TYR A 577 2.73 -4.88 -16.82
CA TYR A 577 4.05 -4.71 -17.42
C TYR A 577 4.83 -3.57 -16.76
N VAL A 578 4.16 -2.42 -16.51
CA VAL A 578 4.75 -1.26 -15.84
C VAL A 578 5.18 -1.60 -14.42
N THR A 579 4.30 -2.20 -13.61
CA THR A 579 4.61 -2.57 -12.21
C THR A 579 5.72 -3.60 -12.11
N THR A 580 5.80 -4.55 -13.06
CA THR A 580 6.91 -5.53 -13.12
C THR A 580 8.26 -4.85 -13.34
N ASN A 581 8.33 -3.89 -14.27
CA ASN A 581 9.58 -3.14 -14.51
C ASN A 581 9.92 -2.20 -13.36
N VAL A 582 8.92 -1.47 -12.85
CA VAL A 582 9.06 -0.53 -11.71
C VAL A 582 9.51 -1.22 -10.42
N SER A 583 9.03 -2.43 -10.17
CA SER A 583 9.42 -3.23 -9.00
C SER A 583 10.82 -3.85 -9.15
N GLY A 584 11.43 -3.76 -10.34
CA GLY A 584 12.74 -4.34 -10.64
C GLY A 584 12.71 -5.84 -10.86
N LEU A 585 11.54 -6.42 -11.17
CA LEU A 585 11.40 -7.82 -11.57
C LEU A 585 11.66 -8.04 -13.07
N SER A 586 11.62 -6.98 -13.87
CA SER A 586 11.93 -6.99 -15.30
C SER A 586 12.84 -5.83 -15.65
N SER A 587 13.72 -6.02 -16.64
CA SER A 587 14.60 -5.02 -17.23
C SER A 587 14.17 -4.62 -18.65
N GLU A 588 12.95 -4.98 -19.07
CA GLU A 588 12.48 -4.75 -20.44
C GLU A 588 12.40 -3.27 -20.82
N PHE A 589 12.09 -2.38 -19.87
CA PHE A 589 12.20 -0.93 -20.06
C PHE A 589 13.61 -0.53 -20.51
N TYR A 590 14.64 -1.03 -19.83
CA TYR A 590 16.04 -0.74 -20.14
C TYR A 590 16.46 -1.33 -21.47
N ASN A 591 16.08 -2.58 -21.74
CA ASN A 591 16.41 -3.24 -23.00
C ASN A 591 15.80 -2.49 -24.20
N THR A 592 14.57 -1.98 -24.05
CA THR A 592 13.89 -1.19 -25.08
C THR A 592 14.54 0.18 -25.26
N PHE A 593 14.94 0.83 -24.17
CA PHE A 593 15.65 2.12 -24.24
C PHE A 593 17.06 1.99 -24.82
N LYS A 594 17.79 0.90 -24.53
CA LYS A 594 19.08 0.59 -25.17
C LYS A 594 18.91 0.27 -26.67
N ALA A 595 17.83 -0.39 -27.06
CA ALA A 595 17.51 -0.59 -28.47
C ALA A 595 17.22 0.75 -29.17
N CYS A 596 16.53 1.68 -28.50
CA CYS A 596 16.33 3.04 -28.97
C CYS A 596 17.66 3.79 -29.15
N GLU A 597 18.55 3.73 -28.17
CA GLU A 597 19.89 4.33 -28.24
C GLU A 597 20.68 3.78 -29.45
N SER A 598 20.68 2.46 -29.62
CA SER A 598 21.36 1.80 -30.76
C SER A 598 20.77 2.25 -32.09
N PHE A 599 19.44 2.31 -32.19
CA PHE A 599 18.74 2.81 -33.37
C PHE A 599 19.12 4.27 -33.70
N LEU A 600 19.18 5.15 -32.70
CA LEU A 600 19.57 6.55 -32.92
C LEU A 600 21.02 6.66 -33.40
N LEU A 601 21.92 5.87 -32.83
CA LEU A 601 23.34 5.85 -33.21
C LEU A 601 23.55 5.31 -34.63
N ASP A 602 22.84 4.24 -35.01
CA ASP A 602 22.92 3.63 -36.33
C ASP A 602 22.42 4.58 -37.43
N ASN A 603 21.42 5.40 -37.11
CA ASN A 603 20.80 6.36 -38.04
C ASN A 603 21.31 7.80 -37.86
N ARG A 604 22.45 7.99 -37.19
CA ARG A 604 23.04 9.33 -36.95
C ARG A 604 23.41 10.07 -38.23
N ASN A 605 23.68 9.32 -39.31
CA ASN A 605 24.14 9.81 -40.61
C ASN A 605 23.06 9.76 -41.70
N ASP A 606 21.84 9.33 -41.37
CA ASP A 606 20.72 9.40 -42.30
C ASP A 606 20.42 10.87 -42.59
N LEU A 607 21.05 11.39 -43.65
CA LEU A 607 20.78 12.72 -44.16
C LEU A 607 19.30 12.78 -44.52
N ALA A 608 18.61 13.79 -43.96
CA ALA A 608 17.35 14.26 -44.50
C ALA A 608 17.46 14.36 -46.03
N PRO A 609 16.43 13.93 -46.80
CA PRO A 609 16.32 14.36 -48.18
C PRO A 609 16.23 15.89 -48.19
N SER A 610 17.36 16.52 -48.47
CA SER A 610 17.56 17.85 -49.03
C SER A 610 16.40 18.85 -48.87
N LEU A 611 16.52 19.73 -47.87
CA LEU A 611 16.12 21.14 -47.96
C LEU A 611 17.07 21.93 -48.89
N GLN A 612 17.40 21.34 -50.05
CA GLN A 612 18.14 21.95 -51.14
C GLN A 612 17.43 21.56 -52.44
N THR A 613 16.35 22.27 -52.77
CA THR A 613 15.96 22.79 -54.10
C THR A 613 14.48 23.14 -54.11
N LEU A 614 14.19 24.43 -53.88
CA LEU A 614 13.26 25.35 -54.58
C LEU A 614 12.71 26.41 -53.63
#